data_AF-A0A7W2H5I2-F1
#
_entry.id   AF-A0A7W2H5I2-F1
#
_cell.length_a   1.000
_cell.length_b   1.000
_cell.length_c   1.000
_cell.angle_alpha   90.00
_cell.angle_beta   90.00
_cell.angle_gamma   90.00
#
_symmetry.space_group_name_H-M   'P 1'
#
loop_
_entity.id
_entity.type
_entity.pdbx_description
1 polymer ?
#
loop_
_entity_poly.entity_id
_entity_poly.type
_entity_poly.pdbx_seq_one_letter_code
_entity_poly.pdbx_strand_id
1 'polypeptide(L)'
;MTQLVQLQGVSSKLLAKGYSLFAISNDPVEILDEFAVAHGITFSLLSDEKSEVIKAFGIMNQLIEPDEGRSMRWYGIPYPGTYYLNDNCVVTDKDFHQHHARRASGQSVLARALGLEVEADPDTEVVVESGDISVKLGMSESALQLEVISQMMIDFEVPEGWHVYAPGAPEAFTPLSLSVDGEGLRFGEVNWPDSEIMSDQDLDLAVPVFSGSFRISIPVAATSEIIRLGHEISESVNISVAVSFQMCNELECKLPETVKMNLRAKLARLVEPEGLSILANRVEAIEAESGVQVR
;
A
#
# COMPACT_ATOMS: atom_id res chain seq x y z
N MET A 1 4.07 -4.83 -14.44
CA MET A 1 3.11 -5.89 -14.80
C MET A 1 2.11 -6.19 -13.69
N THR A 2 2.51 -6.53 -12.46
CA THR A 2 1.56 -6.83 -11.35
C THR A 2 0.47 -5.79 -11.13
N GLN A 3 0.81 -4.50 -11.14
CA GLN A 3 -0.17 -3.44 -10.95
C GLN A 3 -1.29 -3.48 -12.01
N LEU A 4 -1.02 -3.90 -13.25
CA LEU A 4 -2.06 -4.03 -14.29
C LEU A 4 -3.08 -5.10 -13.92
N VAL A 5 -2.64 -6.22 -13.36
CA VAL A 5 -3.53 -7.29 -12.87
C VAL A 5 -4.34 -6.83 -11.66
N GLN A 6 -3.73 -6.07 -10.75
CA GLN A 6 -4.47 -5.48 -9.63
C GLN A 6 -5.53 -4.49 -10.09
N LEU A 7 -5.17 -3.64 -11.06
CA LEU A 7 -6.10 -2.69 -11.67
C LEU A 7 -7.22 -3.40 -12.43
N GLN A 8 -6.95 -4.53 -13.06
CA GLN A 8 -7.99 -5.38 -13.64
C GLN A 8 -9.01 -5.81 -12.59
N GLY A 9 -8.56 -6.19 -11.39
CA GLY A 9 -9.42 -6.58 -10.26
C GLY A 9 -10.37 -5.48 -9.76
N VAL A 10 -10.04 -4.21 -9.98
CA VAL A 10 -10.89 -3.06 -9.62
C VAL A 10 -11.51 -2.33 -10.81
N SER A 11 -11.18 -2.74 -12.04
CA SER A 11 -11.58 -2.05 -13.28
C SER A 11 -13.08 -1.90 -13.44
N SER A 12 -13.86 -2.93 -13.07
CA SER A 12 -15.32 -2.90 -13.12
C SER A 12 -15.92 -1.89 -12.14
N LYS A 13 -15.32 -1.73 -10.95
CA LYS A 13 -15.73 -0.72 -9.96
C LYS A 13 -15.45 0.69 -10.46
N LEU A 14 -14.29 0.92 -11.10
CA LEU A 14 -13.95 2.19 -11.75
C LEU A 14 -14.94 2.52 -12.87
N LEU A 15 -15.20 1.57 -13.78
CA LEU A 15 -16.13 1.72 -14.89
C LEU A 15 -17.56 2.02 -14.42
N ALA A 16 -18.03 1.32 -13.37
CA ALA A 16 -19.34 1.56 -12.78
C ALA A 16 -19.49 2.97 -12.18
N LYS A 17 -18.38 3.64 -11.87
CA LYS A 17 -18.33 5.03 -11.38
C LYS A 17 -18.04 6.05 -12.49
N GLY A 18 -17.99 5.62 -13.76
CA GLY A 18 -17.77 6.49 -14.92
C GLY A 18 -16.29 6.69 -15.30
N TYR A 19 -15.35 6.03 -14.63
CA TYR A 19 -13.94 6.12 -14.96
C TYR A 19 -13.56 5.14 -16.06
N SER A 20 -12.84 5.62 -17.06
CA SER A 20 -12.13 4.77 -18.02
C SER A 20 -10.70 4.55 -17.55
N LEU A 21 -10.22 3.32 -17.65
CA LEU A 21 -8.86 2.95 -17.25
C LEU A 21 -8.01 2.68 -18.50
N PHE A 22 -6.80 3.25 -18.52
CA PHE A 22 -5.79 3.04 -19.54
C PHE A 22 -4.45 2.82 -18.86
N ALA A 23 -3.59 1.97 -19.43
CA ALA A 23 -2.19 1.90 -19.06
C ALA A 23 -1.30 2.14 -20.28
N ILE A 24 -0.14 2.75 -20.07
CA ILE A 24 0.84 3.05 -21.11
C ILE A 24 2.20 2.48 -20.72
N SER A 25 2.88 1.84 -21.65
CA SER A 25 4.28 1.42 -21.51
C SER A 25 5.02 1.53 -22.85
N ASN A 26 6.34 1.39 -22.82
CA ASN A 26 7.16 1.33 -24.03
C ASN A 26 7.26 -0.08 -24.63
N ASP A 27 6.39 -1.01 -24.21
CA ASP A 27 6.33 -2.34 -24.80
C ASP A 27 5.61 -2.28 -26.17
N PRO A 28 6.05 -3.09 -27.16
CA PRO A 28 5.34 -3.24 -28.43
C PRO A 28 3.90 -3.73 -28.25
N VAL A 29 3.03 -3.43 -29.22
CA VAL A 29 1.62 -3.83 -29.21
C VAL A 29 1.46 -5.35 -29.05
N GLU A 30 2.31 -6.13 -29.70
CA GLU A 30 2.27 -7.59 -29.66
C GLU A 30 2.53 -8.12 -28.23
N ILE A 31 3.49 -7.52 -27.52
CA ILE A 31 3.81 -7.90 -26.13
C ILE A 31 2.68 -7.51 -25.19
N LEU A 32 2.05 -6.34 -25.41
CA LEU A 32 0.91 -5.90 -24.63
C LEU A 32 -0.32 -6.79 -24.86
N ASP A 33 -0.57 -7.22 -26.09
CA ASP A 33 -1.67 -8.14 -26.43
C ASP A 33 -1.47 -9.52 -25.79
N GLU A 34 -0.28 -10.11 -25.92
CA GLU A 34 0.07 -11.37 -25.25
C GLU A 34 -0.13 -11.28 -23.74
N PHE A 35 0.34 -10.20 -23.10
CA PHE A 35 0.14 -9.96 -21.68
C PHE A 35 -1.35 -9.83 -21.32
N ALA A 36 -2.12 -9.09 -22.11
CA ALA A 36 -3.54 -8.89 -21.87
C ALA A 36 -4.31 -10.21 -21.95
N VAL A 37 -4.02 -11.04 -22.95
CA VAL A 37 -4.62 -12.38 -23.10
C VAL A 37 -4.23 -13.28 -21.93
N ALA A 38 -2.95 -13.32 -21.55
CA ALA A 38 -2.45 -14.19 -20.48
C ALA A 38 -3.07 -13.87 -19.11
N HIS A 39 -3.40 -12.60 -18.85
CA HIS A 39 -3.91 -12.15 -17.55
C HIS A 39 -5.38 -11.68 -17.58
N GLY A 40 -6.08 -11.84 -18.70
CA GLY A 40 -7.46 -11.41 -18.85
C GLY A 40 -7.66 -9.91 -18.65
N ILE A 41 -6.69 -9.09 -19.10
CA ILE A 41 -6.80 -7.63 -19.02
C ILE A 41 -7.82 -7.14 -20.06
N THR A 42 -8.81 -6.38 -19.60
CA THR A 42 -9.92 -5.89 -20.45
C THR A 42 -9.89 -4.39 -20.70
N PHE A 43 -9.11 -3.64 -19.92
CA PHE A 43 -8.90 -2.21 -20.14
C PHE A 43 -7.77 -1.98 -21.16
N SER A 44 -7.74 -0.80 -21.78
CA SER A 44 -6.81 -0.54 -22.89
C SER A 44 -5.36 -0.41 -22.42
N LEU A 45 -4.47 -1.17 -23.07
CA LEU A 45 -3.02 -1.04 -22.96
C LEU A 45 -2.49 -0.29 -24.19
N LEU A 46 -1.76 0.81 -23.96
CA LEU A 46 -1.25 1.72 -24.97
C LEU A 46 0.26 1.52 -25.14
N SER A 47 0.70 1.25 -26.36
CA SER A 47 2.11 1.15 -26.70
C SER A 47 2.68 2.54 -27.02
N ASP A 48 3.77 2.89 -26.34
CA ASP A 48 4.63 4.03 -26.64
C ASP A 48 6.07 3.52 -26.86
N GLU A 49 6.24 2.66 -27.86
CA GLU A 49 7.48 1.89 -28.12
C GLU A 49 8.76 2.75 -28.16
N LYS A 50 8.65 4.01 -28.59
CA LYS A 50 9.78 4.96 -28.66
C LYS A 50 9.92 5.86 -27.42
N SER A 51 9.05 5.63 -26.43
CA SER A 51 8.87 6.44 -25.23
C SER A 51 8.63 7.93 -25.56
N GLU A 52 7.97 8.25 -26.67
CA GLU A 52 7.76 9.64 -27.11
C GLU A 52 6.82 10.37 -26.16
N VAL A 53 5.70 9.74 -25.78
CA VAL A 53 4.74 10.28 -24.81
C VAL A 53 5.35 10.28 -23.42
N ILE A 54 5.99 9.18 -23.01
CA ILE A 54 6.68 9.03 -21.73
C ILE A 54 7.73 10.15 -21.53
N LYS A 55 8.50 10.49 -22.56
CA LYS A 55 9.46 11.61 -22.55
C LYS A 55 8.76 12.96 -22.53
N ALA A 56 7.72 13.16 -23.35
CA ALA A 56 6.97 14.42 -23.40
C ALA A 56 6.33 14.78 -22.06
N PHE A 57 5.88 13.79 -21.30
CA PHE A 57 5.34 13.96 -19.95
C PHE A 57 6.42 14.10 -18.86
N GLY A 58 7.70 13.95 -19.20
CA GLY A 58 8.81 14.07 -18.25
C GLY A 58 8.87 12.94 -17.22
N ILE A 59 8.23 11.79 -17.49
CA ILE A 59 8.14 10.65 -16.57
C ILE A 59 9.09 9.51 -16.94
N MET A 60 9.92 9.66 -17.97
CA MET A 60 10.96 8.67 -18.28
C MET A 60 11.89 8.49 -17.10
N ASN A 61 12.15 7.23 -16.72
CA ASN A 61 13.09 6.92 -15.64
C ASN A 61 14.52 7.28 -16.09
N GLN A 62 15.11 8.29 -15.44
CA GLN A 62 16.44 8.80 -15.76
C GLN A 62 17.55 8.03 -15.04
N LEU A 63 17.22 7.08 -14.17
CA LEU A 63 18.19 6.26 -13.44
C LEU A 63 18.71 5.07 -14.27
N ILE A 64 18.21 4.88 -15.49
CA ILE A 64 18.59 3.77 -16.36
C ILE A 64 19.37 4.34 -17.54
N GLU A 65 20.66 4.04 -17.58
CA GLU A 65 21.54 4.51 -18.64
C GLU A 65 21.25 3.78 -19.98
N PRO A 66 21.49 4.42 -21.14
CA PRO A 66 21.19 3.84 -22.45
C PRO A 66 21.96 2.56 -22.78
N ASP A 67 23.17 2.40 -22.26
CA ASP A 67 24.03 1.24 -22.45
C ASP A 67 23.63 0.07 -21.54
N GLU A 68 23.28 0.36 -20.28
CA GLU A 68 22.69 -0.61 -19.34
C GLU A 68 21.32 -1.13 -19.81
N GLY A 69 20.47 -0.23 -20.32
CA GLY A 69 19.11 -0.61 -20.73
C GLY A 69 18.99 -1.23 -22.13
N ARG A 70 20.04 -1.19 -22.97
CA ARG A 70 20.06 -1.84 -24.30
C ARG A 70 20.21 -3.36 -24.22
N SER A 71 20.96 -3.87 -23.26
CA SER A 71 21.12 -5.31 -23.02
C SER A 71 19.93 -5.92 -22.27
N MET A 72 19.21 -5.13 -21.47
CA MET A 72 18.10 -5.59 -20.61
C MET A 72 16.69 -5.18 -21.07
N ARG A 73 16.56 -4.43 -22.19
CA ARG A 73 15.27 -3.86 -22.69
C ARG A 73 14.53 -2.97 -21.68
N TRP A 74 15.23 -2.39 -20.70
CA TRP A 74 14.64 -1.50 -19.68
C TRP A 74 14.86 -0.02 -19.96
N TYR A 75 15.63 0.34 -20.99
CA TYR A 75 15.78 1.74 -21.37
C TYR A 75 14.44 2.31 -21.89
N GLY A 76 14.03 3.47 -21.39
CA GLY A 76 12.81 4.14 -21.83
C GLY A 76 11.57 3.85 -20.99
N ILE A 77 11.66 3.02 -19.95
CA ILE A 77 10.54 2.78 -19.03
C ILE A 77 10.21 4.06 -18.23
N PRO A 78 8.93 4.30 -17.90
CA PRO A 78 8.56 5.41 -17.04
C PRO A 78 8.84 5.11 -15.56
N TYR A 79 9.00 6.16 -14.75
CA TYR A 79 8.75 6.06 -13.32
C TYR A 79 7.32 5.55 -13.11
N PRO A 80 7.11 4.57 -12.22
CA PRO A 80 5.79 4.02 -11.96
C PRO A 80 4.88 5.11 -11.36
N GLY A 81 3.66 5.20 -11.89
CA GLY A 81 2.66 6.10 -11.36
C GLY A 81 1.35 6.08 -12.11
N THR A 82 0.42 6.89 -11.62
CA THR A 82 -0.95 7.01 -12.10
C THR A 82 -1.30 8.49 -12.23
N TYR A 83 -1.92 8.86 -13.35
CA TYR A 83 -2.59 10.15 -13.50
C TYR A 83 -4.09 9.97 -13.35
N TYR A 84 -4.73 10.93 -12.66
CA TYR A 84 -6.18 11.02 -12.59
C TYR A 84 -6.62 12.23 -13.40
N LEU A 85 -7.56 12.01 -14.32
CA LEU A 85 -8.03 13.00 -15.27
C LEU A 85 -9.52 13.26 -15.03
N ASN A 86 -9.94 14.51 -15.23
CA ASN A 86 -11.36 14.84 -15.32
C ASN A 86 -11.93 14.56 -16.72
N ASP A 87 -13.24 14.79 -16.89
CA ASP A 87 -13.98 14.55 -18.15
C ASP A 87 -13.48 15.36 -19.34
N ASN A 88 -12.68 16.41 -19.11
CA ASN A 88 -12.02 17.21 -20.15
C ASN A 88 -10.58 16.74 -20.44
N CYS A 89 -10.20 15.56 -19.95
CA CYS A 89 -8.85 15.00 -20.02
C CYS A 89 -7.76 15.88 -19.39
N VAL A 90 -8.13 16.72 -18.42
CA VAL A 90 -7.16 17.52 -17.65
C VAL A 90 -6.73 16.73 -16.44
N VAL A 91 -5.41 16.63 -16.23
CA VAL A 91 -4.83 16.00 -15.03
C VAL A 91 -5.25 16.80 -13.79
N THR A 92 -6.02 16.18 -12.91
CA THR A 92 -6.44 16.75 -11.62
C THR A 92 -5.56 16.27 -10.47
N ASP A 93 -4.91 15.12 -10.63
CA ASP A 93 -4.08 14.52 -9.60
C ASP A 93 -3.05 13.55 -10.20
N LYS A 94 -1.99 13.26 -9.45
CA LYS A 94 -0.91 12.35 -9.86
C LYS A 94 -0.32 11.63 -8.64
N ASP A 95 0.06 10.38 -8.83
CA ASP A 95 0.78 9.58 -7.84
C ASP A 95 1.94 8.87 -8.53
N PHE A 96 3.18 9.15 -8.11
CA PHE A 96 4.40 8.65 -8.74
C PHE A 96 5.45 8.31 -7.70
N HIS A 97 6.19 7.22 -7.92
CA HIS A 97 7.25 6.79 -7.02
C HIS A 97 8.61 6.74 -7.72
N GLN A 98 9.67 7.15 -7.01
CA GLN A 98 11.03 7.14 -7.55
C GLN A 98 11.58 5.72 -7.75
N HIS A 99 11.18 4.77 -6.90
CA HIS A 99 11.63 3.38 -7.02
C HIS A 99 10.71 2.61 -7.96
N HIS A 100 11.27 2.05 -9.04
CA HIS A 100 10.51 1.43 -10.14
C HIS A 100 9.58 0.25 -9.73
N ALA A 101 9.94 -0.43 -8.63
CA ALA A 101 9.15 -1.53 -8.07
C ALA A 101 7.98 -1.06 -7.19
N ARG A 102 8.06 0.16 -6.63
CA ARG A 102 7.06 0.68 -5.70
C ARG A 102 5.84 1.19 -6.44
N ARG A 103 4.67 0.69 -6.09
CA ARG A 103 3.41 1.01 -6.76
C ARG A 103 2.26 1.04 -5.76
N ALA A 104 1.39 2.03 -5.88
CA ALA A 104 0.09 1.98 -5.21
C ALA A 104 -0.69 0.73 -5.63
N SER A 105 -1.35 0.10 -4.67
CA SER A 105 -2.22 -1.04 -4.90
C SER A 105 -3.45 -0.68 -5.74
N GLY A 106 -4.12 -1.70 -6.30
CA GLY A 106 -5.37 -1.51 -7.04
C GLY A 106 -6.47 -0.83 -6.20
N GLN A 107 -6.61 -1.20 -4.91
CA GLN A 107 -7.60 -0.55 -4.03
C GLN A 107 -7.22 0.90 -3.72
N SER A 108 -5.93 1.19 -3.53
CA SER A 108 -5.45 2.58 -3.32
C SER A 108 -5.75 3.45 -4.53
N VAL A 109 -5.53 2.94 -5.75
CA VAL A 109 -5.87 3.66 -6.99
C VAL A 109 -7.38 3.87 -7.11
N LEU A 110 -8.20 2.86 -6.80
CA LEU A 110 -9.66 2.98 -6.80
C LEU A 110 -10.14 4.05 -5.81
N ALA A 111 -9.71 3.97 -4.55
CA ALA A 111 -10.12 4.89 -3.50
C ALA A 111 -9.74 6.33 -3.87
N ARG A 112 -8.50 6.55 -4.32
CA ARG A 112 -8.01 7.86 -4.77
C ARG A 112 -8.79 8.40 -5.97
N ALA A 113 -9.09 7.56 -6.96
CA ALA A 113 -9.89 7.98 -8.11
C ALA A 113 -11.26 8.50 -7.69
N LEU A 114 -11.90 7.84 -6.72
CA LEU A 114 -13.25 8.15 -6.25
C LEU A 114 -13.30 9.22 -5.15
N GLY A 115 -12.14 9.69 -4.65
CA GLY A 115 -12.08 10.58 -3.50
C GLY A 115 -12.63 9.93 -2.22
N LEU A 116 -12.43 8.61 -2.09
CA LEU A 116 -12.88 7.81 -0.95
C LEU A 116 -11.69 7.35 -0.11
N GLU A 117 -11.96 6.98 1.14
CA GLU A 117 -11.00 6.25 1.96
C GLU A 117 -10.82 4.81 1.45
N VAL A 118 -9.65 4.25 1.69
CA VAL A 118 -9.37 2.85 1.37
C VAL A 118 -10.13 1.95 2.34
N GLU A 119 -10.91 1.02 1.80
CA GLU A 119 -11.63 0.01 2.59
C GLU A 119 -10.73 -1.18 2.93
N ALA A 120 -10.98 -1.80 4.09
CA ALA A 120 -10.38 -3.08 4.43
C ALA A 120 -11.01 -4.20 3.60
N ASP A 121 -10.17 -5.15 3.19
CA ASP A 121 -10.60 -6.43 2.68
C ASP A 121 -11.23 -7.22 3.86
N PRO A 122 -12.52 -7.60 3.77
CA PRO A 122 -13.23 -8.26 4.87
C PRO A 122 -12.56 -9.55 5.36
N ASP A 123 -11.83 -10.25 4.49
CA ASP A 123 -11.16 -11.51 4.84
C ASP A 123 -9.88 -11.30 5.67
N THR A 124 -9.49 -10.05 5.90
CA THR A 124 -8.29 -9.67 6.64
C THR A 124 -8.60 -9.05 8.00
N GLU A 125 -9.87 -8.86 8.31
CA GLU A 125 -10.29 -8.12 9.50
C GLU A 125 -10.10 -8.93 10.79
N VAL A 126 -9.45 -8.30 11.77
CA VAL A 126 -9.28 -8.80 13.13
C VAL A 126 -9.84 -7.77 14.08
N VAL A 127 -10.87 -8.15 14.84
CA VAL A 127 -11.51 -7.29 15.84
C VAL A 127 -11.04 -7.70 17.23
N VAL A 128 -10.63 -6.72 18.02
CA VAL A 128 -10.31 -6.87 19.44
C VAL A 128 -11.10 -5.86 20.24
N GLU A 129 -11.90 -6.39 21.16
CA GLU A 129 -12.59 -5.61 22.18
C GLU A 129 -11.63 -5.43 23.37
N SER A 130 -11.37 -4.19 23.77
CA SER A 130 -10.54 -3.89 24.95
C SER A 130 -11.24 -2.89 25.85
N GLY A 131 -11.69 -3.34 27.02
CA GLY A 131 -12.55 -2.53 27.87
C GLY A 131 -13.85 -2.18 27.16
N ASP A 132 -14.07 -0.89 26.91
CA ASP A 132 -15.26 -0.35 26.22
C ASP A 132 -14.95 0.16 24.81
N ILE A 133 -13.71 0.06 24.31
CA ILE A 133 -13.34 0.49 22.95
C ILE A 133 -13.19 -0.72 22.03
N SER A 134 -13.79 -0.65 20.84
CA SER A 134 -13.59 -1.65 19.79
C SER A 134 -12.44 -1.19 18.88
N VAL A 135 -11.45 -2.06 18.69
CA VAL A 135 -10.32 -1.83 17.80
C VAL A 135 -10.31 -2.91 16.73
N LYS A 136 -10.39 -2.51 15.46
CA LYS A 136 -10.41 -3.40 14.33
C LYS A 136 -9.23 -3.13 13.41
N LEU A 137 -8.48 -4.17 13.07
CA LEU A 137 -7.34 -4.13 12.16
C LEU A 137 -7.68 -4.84 10.87
N GLY A 138 -7.28 -4.27 9.74
CA GLY A 138 -7.45 -4.89 8.43
C GLY A 138 -6.41 -4.43 7.43
N MET A 139 -6.40 -5.06 6.27
CA MET A 139 -5.54 -4.74 5.13
C MET A 139 -6.39 -4.36 3.93
N SER A 140 -5.91 -3.47 3.08
CA SER A 140 -6.61 -3.12 1.84
C SER A 140 -6.64 -4.26 0.82
N GLU A 141 -5.67 -5.18 0.89
CA GLU A 141 -5.59 -6.35 0.02
C GLU A 141 -5.61 -7.64 0.84
N SER A 142 -6.32 -8.65 0.32
CA SER A 142 -6.30 -10.02 0.85
C SER A 142 -4.91 -10.70 0.85
N ALA A 143 -3.95 -10.20 0.06
CA ALA A 143 -2.57 -10.67 0.07
C ALA A 143 -1.57 -9.55 -0.30
N LEU A 144 -0.44 -9.52 0.40
CA LEU A 144 0.68 -8.64 0.11
C LEU A 144 1.51 -9.18 -1.05
N GLN A 145 2.01 -8.27 -1.89
CA GLN A 145 2.88 -8.59 -3.00
C GLN A 145 4.15 -7.71 -2.93
N LEU A 146 5.25 -8.19 -3.51
CA LEU A 146 6.55 -7.51 -3.45
C LEU A 146 6.47 -6.06 -3.95
N GLU A 147 6.86 -5.12 -3.09
CA GLU A 147 6.89 -3.67 -3.32
C GLU A 147 5.56 -3.02 -3.73
N VAL A 148 4.44 -3.73 -3.67
CA VAL A 148 3.11 -3.10 -3.73
C VAL A 148 2.87 -2.41 -2.39
N ILE A 149 2.51 -1.12 -2.45
CA ILE A 149 2.14 -0.31 -1.30
C ILE A 149 0.65 -0.54 -1.02
N SER A 150 0.41 -1.42 -0.07
CA SER A 150 -0.88 -1.69 0.56
C SER A 150 -1.11 -0.74 1.74
N GLN A 151 -2.34 -0.65 2.21
CA GLN A 151 -2.70 0.04 3.45
C GLN A 151 -3.08 -0.99 4.52
N MET A 152 -2.54 -0.78 5.72
CA MET A 152 -3.03 -1.41 6.93
C MET A 152 -3.87 -0.37 7.68
N MET A 153 -5.10 -0.71 8.03
CA MET A 153 -6.02 0.22 8.69
C MET A 153 -6.33 -0.27 10.10
N ILE A 154 -6.41 0.67 11.03
CA ILE A 154 -6.85 0.44 12.40
C ILE A 154 -8.05 1.34 12.65
N ASP A 155 -9.22 0.73 12.72
CA ASP A 155 -10.49 1.37 13.03
C ASP A 155 -10.71 1.35 14.54
N PHE A 156 -11.09 2.50 15.08
CA PHE A 156 -11.47 2.66 16.47
C PHE A 156 -12.94 3.04 16.56
N GLU A 157 -13.63 2.47 17.55
CA GLU A 157 -14.98 2.90 17.94
C GLU A 157 -14.95 3.28 19.42
N VAL A 158 -14.87 4.60 19.68
CA VAL A 158 -14.89 5.16 21.02
C VAL A 158 -16.35 5.37 21.46
N PRO A 159 -16.74 4.90 22.65
CA PRO A 159 -18.09 5.11 23.19
C PRO A 159 -18.49 6.58 23.29
N GLU A 160 -19.79 6.84 23.17
CA GLU A 160 -20.34 8.18 23.34
C GLU A 160 -19.95 8.79 24.70
N GLY A 161 -19.53 10.06 24.68
CA GLY A 161 -19.07 10.78 25.87
C GLY A 161 -17.62 10.48 26.29
N TRP A 162 -16.91 9.59 25.58
CA TRP A 162 -15.49 9.30 25.79
C TRP A 162 -14.63 9.83 24.65
N HIS A 163 -13.36 10.05 24.94
CA HIS A 163 -12.34 10.41 23.96
C HIS A 163 -10.99 9.75 24.29
N VAL A 164 -10.11 9.72 23.30
CA VAL A 164 -8.68 9.43 23.48
C VAL A 164 -7.87 10.62 23.01
N TYR A 165 -6.75 10.89 23.66
CA TYR A 165 -5.88 12.00 23.27
C TYR A 165 -5.17 11.70 21.94
N ALA A 166 -5.23 12.64 21.01
CA ALA A 166 -4.57 12.50 19.71
C ALA A 166 -3.06 12.86 19.83
N PRO A 167 -2.21 12.39 18.90
CA PRO A 167 -0.83 12.84 18.81
C PRO A 167 -0.72 14.37 18.79
N GLY A 168 0.24 14.91 19.53
CA GLY A 168 0.41 16.36 19.71
C GLY A 168 -0.25 16.91 20.97
N ALA A 169 -0.95 16.08 21.76
CA ALA A 169 -1.36 16.45 23.11
C ALA A 169 -0.13 16.79 24.01
N PRO A 170 -0.28 17.74 24.97
CA PRO A 170 0.79 18.08 25.92
C PRO A 170 1.30 16.87 26.72
N GLU A 171 2.53 16.96 27.24
CA GLU A 171 3.19 15.86 28.00
C GLU A 171 2.42 15.40 29.26
N ALA A 172 1.49 16.22 29.77
CA ALA A 172 0.63 15.86 30.88
C ALA A 172 -0.38 14.75 30.54
N PHE A 173 -0.61 14.50 29.25
CA PHE A 173 -1.58 13.53 28.74
C PHE A 173 -0.88 12.31 28.14
N THR A 174 -1.62 11.20 28.05
CA THR A 174 -1.14 9.98 27.39
C THR A 174 -1.80 9.85 26.02
N PRO A 175 -1.19 10.39 24.94
CA PRO A 175 -1.76 10.31 23.61
C PRO A 175 -1.76 8.87 23.07
N LEU A 176 -2.69 8.64 22.15
CA LEU A 176 -2.74 7.47 21.30
C LEU A 176 -1.40 7.32 20.58
N SER A 177 -0.77 6.18 20.76
CA SER A 177 0.52 5.83 20.17
C SER A 177 0.47 4.41 19.61
N LEU A 178 1.30 4.18 18.60
CA LEU A 178 1.24 2.99 17.77
C LEU A 178 2.64 2.44 17.56
N SER A 179 2.78 1.13 17.73
CA SER A 179 3.97 0.37 17.38
C SER A 179 3.57 -0.78 16.47
N VAL A 180 4.26 -0.90 15.34
CA VAL A 180 4.03 -1.95 14.34
C VAL A 180 5.34 -2.64 14.01
N ASP A 181 5.29 -3.96 13.92
CA ASP A 181 6.45 -4.80 13.62
C ASP A 181 6.04 -5.97 12.71
N GLY A 182 6.97 -6.38 11.86
CA GLY A 182 6.78 -7.47 10.91
C GLY A 182 8.05 -7.70 10.11
N GLU A 183 8.65 -8.87 10.28
CA GLU A 183 9.92 -9.22 9.64
C GLU A 183 9.79 -9.22 8.10
N GLY A 184 10.72 -8.54 7.42
CA GLY A 184 10.72 -8.40 5.97
C GLY A 184 9.61 -7.50 5.41
N LEU A 185 8.87 -6.79 6.26
CA LEU A 185 7.91 -5.76 5.86
C LEU A 185 8.50 -4.37 6.03
N ARG A 186 8.07 -3.47 5.15
CA ARG A 186 8.40 -2.05 5.23
C ARG A 186 7.12 -1.27 5.51
N PHE A 187 7.07 -0.63 6.67
CA PHE A 187 6.00 0.28 7.07
C PHE A 187 6.35 1.73 6.70
N GLY A 188 5.36 2.49 6.25
CA GLY A 188 5.45 3.92 6.01
C GLY A 188 5.11 4.75 7.25
N GLU A 189 5.03 6.07 7.07
CA GLU A 189 4.56 6.97 8.13
C GLU A 189 3.07 6.71 8.45
N VAL A 190 2.72 6.83 9.73
CA VAL A 190 1.34 6.69 10.20
C VAL A 190 0.54 7.90 9.73
N ASN A 191 -0.55 7.65 9.02
CA ASN A 191 -1.50 8.67 8.62
C ASN A 191 -2.62 8.74 9.66
N TRP A 192 -2.61 9.84 10.41
CA TRP A 192 -3.57 10.14 11.47
C TRP A 192 -4.78 10.89 10.88
N PRO A 193 -6.00 10.61 11.34
CA PRO A 193 -7.16 11.40 10.95
C PRO A 193 -7.08 12.79 11.58
N ASP A 194 -7.90 13.72 11.08
CA ASP A 194 -8.06 15.03 11.70
C ASP A 194 -8.60 14.86 13.13
N SER A 195 -8.01 15.61 14.06
CA SER A 195 -8.41 15.60 15.47
C SER A 195 -9.34 16.77 15.79
N GLU A 196 -10.17 16.58 16.81
CA GLU A 196 -11.00 17.64 17.38
C GLU A 196 -10.24 18.31 18.53
N ILE A 197 -10.42 19.63 18.70
CA ILE A 197 -9.79 20.35 19.81
C ILE A 197 -10.78 20.45 20.96
N MET A 198 -10.46 19.77 22.05
CA MET A 198 -11.19 19.86 23.31
C MET A 198 -10.57 20.94 24.20
N SER A 199 -11.41 21.76 24.81
CA SER A 199 -10.98 22.69 25.87
C SER A 199 -11.08 21.97 27.21
N ASP A 200 -9.94 21.65 27.80
CA ASP A 200 -9.85 21.17 29.17
C ASP A 200 -10.01 22.36 30.12
N GLN A 201 -11.14 22.43 30.83
CA GLN A 201 -11.47 23.56 31.69
C GLN A 201 -10.70 23.56 33.01
N ASP A 202 -10.27 22.38 33.48
CA ASP A 202 -9.53 22.25 34.74
C ASP A 202 -8.08 22.71 34.57
N LEU A 203 -7.53 22.52 33.37
CA LEU A 203 -6.16 22.87 33.02
C LEU A 203 -6.02 24.14 32.18
N ASP A 204 -7.12 24.70 31.67
CA ASP A 204 -7.15 25.83 30.71
C ASP A 204 -6.29 25.53 29.47
N LEU A 205 -6.41 24.31 28.95
CA LEU A 205 -5.63 23.81 27.82
C LEU A 205 -6.51 23.41 26.64
N ALA A 206 -6.03 23.70 25.44
CA ALA A 206 -6.57 23.13 24.21
C ALA A 206 -5.84 21.81 23.90
N VAL A 207 -6.58 20.71 23.87
CA VAL A 207 -6.03 19.36 23.73
C VAL A 207 -6.65 18.68 22.52
N PRO A 208 -5.85 18.14 21.58
CA PRO A 208 -6.37 17.40 20.45
C PRO A 208 -6.83 16.01 20.91
N VAL A 209 -8.03 15.62 20.49
CA VAL A 209 -8.68 14.37 20.86
C VAL A 209 -9.31 13.68 19.65
N PHE A 210 -9.49 12.37 19.76
CA PHE A 210 -10.35 11.58 18.89
C PHE A 210 -11.56 11.08 19.67
N SER A 211 -12.72 11.19 19.04
CA SER A 211 -14.03 10.79 19.57
C SER A 211 -14.80 10.00 18.51
N GLY A 212 -15.79 9.20 18.92
CA GLY A 212 -16.59 8.40 17.99
C GLY A 212 -15.77 7.40 17.17
N SER A 213 -16.08 7.27 15.88
CA SER A 213 -15.38 6.37 14.96
C SER A 213 -14.30 7.11 14.17
N PHE A 214 -13.09 6.57 14.18
CA PHE A 214 -11.98 7.11 13.39
C PHE A 214 -11.06 6.00 12.90
N ARG A 215 -10.32 6.28 11.82
CA ARG A 215 -9.40 5.34 11.17
C ARG A 215 -7.99 5.88 11.15
N ILE A 216 -7.04 5.05 11.53
CA ILE A 216 -5.61 5.25 11.29
C ILE A 216 -5.22 4.38 10.10
N SER A 217 -4.35 4.88 9.22
CA SER A 217 -3.80 4.09 8.10
C SER A 217 -2.28 4.11 8.10
N ILE A 218 -1.67 2.98 7.72
CA ILE A 218 -0.22 2.82 7.62
C ILE A 218 0.10 2.13 6.28
N PRO A 219 0.90 2.76 5.42
CA PRO A 219 1.39 2.10 4.23
C PRO A 219 2.28 0.91 4.59
N VAL A 220 2.09 -0.23 3.93
CA VAL A 220 2.88 -1.44 4.16
C VAL A 220 3.20 -2.12 2.84
N ALA A 221 4.45 -2.58 2.71
CA ALA A 221 4.91 -3.33 1.54
C ALA A 221 5.77 -4.52 1.96
N ALA A 222 5.54 -5.66 1.30
CA ALA A 222 6.43 -6.81 1.41
C ALA A 222 7.73 -6.54 0.63
N THR A 223 8.87 -6.86 1.22
CA THR A 223 10.19 -6.62 0.62
C THR A 223 10.79 -7.88 0.02
N SER A 224 11.93 -7.72 -0.66
CA SER A 224 12.71 -8.83 -1.23
C SER A 224 13.31 -9.77 -0.18
N GLU A 225 13.24 -9.42 1.11
CA GLU A 225 13.68 -10.30 2.19
C GLU A 225 12.75 -11.53 2.32
N ILE A 226 11.44 -11.33 2.09
CA ILE A 226 10.40 -12.37 2.25
C ILE A 226 9.76 -12.81 0.93
N ILE A 227 9.81 -11.99 -0.13
CA ILE A 227 9.34 -12.35 -1.47
C ILE A 227 10.48 -12.18 -2.46
N ARG A 228 11.12 -13.28 -2.83
CA ARG A 228 12.16 -13.30 -3.87
C ARG A 228 11.59 -13.81 -5.19
N LEU A 229 11.82 -13.05 -6.25
CA LEU A 229 11.38 -13.43 -7.59
C LEU A 229 12.00 -14.76 -8.02
N GLY A 230 11.20 -15.65 -8.58
CA GLY A 230 11.64 -16.97 -9.05
C GLY A 230 11.83 -18.02 -7.95
N HIS A 231 11.59 -17.69 -6.68
CA HIS A 231 11.79 -18.61 -5.54
C HIS A 231 10.46 -19.00 -4.88
N GLU A 232 10.48 -20.04 -4.05
CA GLU A 232 9.36 -20.32 -3.14
C GLU A 232 9.17 -19.18 -2.14
N ILE A 233 7.92 -18.85 -1.87
CA ILE A 233 7.54 -17.80 -0.91
C ILE A 233 6.74 -18.44 0.21
N SER A 234 6.88 -17.90 1.42
CA SER A 234 6.00 -18.26 2.52
C SER A 234 4.55 -17.94 2.18
N GLU A 235 3.59 -18.71 2.72
CA GLU A 235 2.16 -18.46 2.49
C GLU A 235 1.68 -17.12 3.10
N SER A 236 2.34 -16.69 4.18
CA SER A 236 1.92 -15.56 4.99
C SER A 236 3.06 -15.00 5.83
N VAL A 237 2.91 -13.76 6.27
CA VAL A 237 3.75 -13.08 7.27
C VAL A 237 2.88 -12.61 8.44
N ASN A 238 3.45 -12.62 9.64
CA ASN A 238 2.78 -12.08 10.82
C ASN A 238 3.14 -10.61 11.01
N ILE A 239 2.13 -9.80 11.32
CA ILE A 239 2.25 -8.40 11.69
C ILE A 239 1.79 -8.28 13.13
N SER A 240 2.65 -7.74 14.00
CA SER A 240 2.32 -7.42 15.38
C SER A 240 2.05 -5.93 15.49
N VAL A 241 0.91 -5.58 16.08
CA VAL A 241 0.45 -4.21 16.29
C VAL A 241 0.21 -4.01 17.78
N ALA A 242 0.76 -2.95 18.35
CA ALA A 242 0.49 -2.52 19.71
C ALA A 242 -0.01 -1.08 19.69
N VAL A 243 -1.21 -0.86 20.22
CA VAL A 243 -1.84 0.44 20.35
C VAL A 243 -1.92 0.79 21.82
N SER A 244 -1.33 1.92 22.22
CA SER A 244 -1.39 2.41 23.60
C SER A 244 -2.14 3.72 23.66
N PHE A 245 -3.11 3.84 24.58
CA PHE A 245 -3.95 5.03 24.73
C PHE A 245 -4.48 5.16 26.15
N GLN A 246 -5.02 6.33 26.46
CA GLN A 246 -5.80 6.55 27.67
C GLN A 246 -7.17 7.11 27.28
N MET A 247 -8.23 6.50 27.79
CA MET A 247 -9.59 6.97 27.61
C MET A 247 -10.01 7.88 28.76
N CYS A 248 -10.63 9.00 28.43
CA CYS A 248 -11.20 9.93 29.40
C CYS A 248 -12.61 10.36 28.99
N ASN A 249 -13.39 10.79 29.96
CA ASN A 249 -14.63 11.53 29.78
C ASN A 249 -14.55 12.83 30.59
N GLU A 250 -15.66 13.56 30.70
CA GLU A 250 -15.70 14.83 31.45
C GLU A 250 -15.49 14.68 32.97
N LEU A 251 -15.61 13.48 33.52
CA LEU A 251 -15.59 13.21 34.96
C LEU A 251 -14.33 12.48 35.43
N GLU A 252 -13.77 11.61 34.58
CA GLU A 252 -12.66 10.74 34.92
C GLU A 252 -11.83 10.31 33.73
N CYS A 253 -10.58 9.95 34.02
CA CYS A 253 -9.67 9.26 33.11
C CYS A 253 -9.42 7.83 33.59
N LYS A 254 -9.55 6.87 32.69
CA LYS A 254 -9.15 5.48 32.94
C LYS A 254 -7.62 5.36 33.02
N LEU A 255 -7.15 4.22 33.52
CA LEU A 255 -5.73 3.89 33.45
C LEU A 255 -5.30 3.71 31.98
N PRO A 256 -4.07 4.10 31.61
CA PRO A 256 -3.53 3.81 30.28
C PRO A 256 -3.59 2.32 29.96
N GLU A 257 -4.05 2.02 28.75
CA GLU A 257 -4.26 0.67 28.26
C GLU A 257 -3.37 0.42 27.03
N THR A 258 -3.04 -0.85 26.78
CA THR A 258 -2.33 -1.24 25.56
C THR A 258 -2.96 -2.48 24.96
N VAL A 259 -3.52 -2.31 23.77
CA VAL A 259 -4.14 -3.38 22.98
C VAL A 259 -3.08 -3.96 22.06
N LYS A 260 -2.86 -5.27 22.13
CA LYS A 260 -1.95 -5.99 21.24
C LYS A 260 -2.73 -6.87 20.30
N MET A 261 -2.46 -6.73 19.02
CA MET A 261 -3.12 -7.43 17.93
C MET A 261 -2.07 -8.09 17.04
N ASN A 262 -2.45 -9.23 16.47
CA ASN A 262 -1.64 -9.91 15.48
C ASN A 262 -2.50 -10.17 14.25
N LEU A 263 -1.95 -9.84 13.09
CA LEU A 263 -2.58 -10.07 11.80
C LEU A 263 -1.69 -11.00 10.98
N ARG A 264 -2.29 -12.06 10.44
CA ARG A 264 -1.61 -12.96 9.51
C ARG A 264 -1.92 -12.53 8.08
N ALA A 265 -1.03 -11.74 7.49
CA ALA A 265 -1.17 -11.27 6.11
C ALA A 265 -0.71 -12.36 5.14
N LYS A 266 -1.55 -12.75 4.17
CA LYS A 266 -1.15 -13.68 3.10
C LYS A 266 -0.12 -13.02 2.19
N LEU A 267 0.77 -13.81 1.62
CA LEU A 267 1.70 -13.36 0.59
C LEU A 267 1.27 -13.92 -0.77
N ALA A 268 1.38 -13.11 -1.80
CA ALA A 268 1.14 -13.52 -3.18
C ALA A 268 2.33 -13.14 -4.05
N ARG A 269 2.59 -13.97 -5.08
CA ARG A 269 3.63 -13.68 -6.06
C ARG A 269 3.23 -12.49 -6.92
N LEU A 270 4.23 -11.74 -7.37
CA LEU A 270 4.07 -10.81 -8.48
C LEU A 270 3.82 -11.59 -9.77
N VAL A 271 3.33 -10.89 -10.79
CA VAL A 271 3.38 -11.43 -12.16
C VAL A 271 4.84 -11.49 -12.58
N GLU A 272 5.41 -12.68 -12.62
CA GLU A 272 6.79 -12.93 -13.01
C GLU A 272 6.91 -13.10 -14.53
N PRO A 273 8.01 -12.64 -15.15
CA PRO A 273 8.35 -13.00 -16.52
C PRO A 273 8.49 -14.53 -16.67
N GLU A 274 8.08 -15.06 -17.83
CA GLU A 274 8.25 -16.48 -18.14
C GLU A 274 9.71 -16.93 -18.02
N GLY A 275 9.93 -18.11 -17.42
CA GLY A 275 11.25 -18.73 -17.29
C GLY A 275 12.14 -18.17 -16.16
N LEU A 276 11.69 -17.16 -15.41
CA LEU A 276 12.50 -16.57 -14.33
C LEU A 276 12.83 -17.57 -13.21
N SER A 277 11.87 -18.42 -12.83
CA SER A 277 12.09 -19.48 -11.83
C SER A 277 13.10 -20.54 -12.30
N ILE A 278 13.10 -20.86 -13.60
CA ILE A 278 14.08 -21.79 -14.19
C ILE A 278 15.49 -21.18 -14.14
N LEU A 279 15.61 -19.88 -14.42
CA LEU A 279 16.89 -19.17 -14.30
C LEU A 279 17.37 -19.08 -12.86
N ALA A 280 16.49 -18.73 -11.91
CA ALA A 280 16.80 -18.68 -10.49
C ALA A 280 17.36 -20.02 -9.98
N ASN A 281 16.65 -21.12 -10.25
CA ASN A 281 17.09 -22.47 -9.86
C ASN A 281 18.46 -22.84 -10.46
N ARG A 282 18.76 -22.40 -11.69
CA ARG A 282 20.06 -22.64 -12.32
C ARG A 282 21.18 -21.84 -11.68
N VAL A 283 20.91 -20.59 -11.30
CA VAL A 283 21.89 -19.77 -10.57
C VAL A 283 22.19 -20.39 -9.21
N GLU A 284 21.17 -20.77 -8.44
CA GLU A 284 21.37 -21.44 -7.15
C GLU A 284 22.18 -22.73 -7.26
N ALA A 285 21.92 -23.55 -8.31
CA ALA A 285 22.72 -24.75 -8.56
C ALA A 285 24.19 -24.41 -8.83
N ILE A 286 24.47 -23.36 -9.59
CA ILE A 286 25.84 -22.89 -9.87
C ILE A 286 26.50 -22.36 -8.58
N GLU A 287 25.79 -21.56 -7.78
CA GLU A 287 26.30 -21.06 -6.49
C GLU A 287 26.61 -22.22 -5.53
N ALA A 288 25.74 -23.23 -5.47
CA ALA A 288 25.95 -24.43 -4.65
C ALA A 288 27.15 -25.26 -5.11
N GLU A 289 27.38 -25.38 -6.43
CA GLU A 289 28.52 -26.12 -7.00
C GLU A 289 29.84 -25.36 -6.89
N SER A 290 29.81 -24.03 -7.05
CA SER A 290 31.01 -23.17 -7.10
C SER A 290 31.42 -22.62 -5.74
N GLY A 291 30.50 -22.58 -4.77
CA GLY A 291 30.72 -21.94 -3.46
C GLY A 291 30.88 -20.41 -3.54
N VAL A 292 30.61 -19.81 -4.70
CA VAL A 292 30.72 -18.37 -4.94
C VAL A 292 29.33 -17.81 -5.18
N GLN A 293 28.97 -16.75 -4.45
CA GLN A 293 27.74 -16.01 -4.72
C GLN A 293 27.86 -15.30 -6.07
N VAL A 294 26.99 -15.64 -7.00
CA VAL A 294 26.86 -15.00 -8.31
C VAL A 294 25.77 -13.93 -8.14
N ARG A 295 26.14 -12.81 -7.52
CA ARG A 295 25.30 -11.61 -7.43
C ARG A 295 25.49 -10.71 -8.64
#